data_AF-A0A940KPB0-F1
#
_entry.id   AF-A0A940KPB0-F1
#
_cell.length_a   1.000
_cell.length_b   1.000
_cell.length_c   1.000
_cell.angle_alpha   90.00
_cell.angle_beta   90.00
_cell.angle_gamma   90.00
#
_symmetry.space_group_name_H-M   'P 1'
#
loop_
_entity.id
_entity.type
_entity.pdbx_description
1 polymer ?
#
loop_
_entity_poly.entity_id
_entity_poly.type
_entity_poly.pdbx_seq_one_letter_code
_entity_poly.pdbx_strand_id
1 'polypeptide(L)'
;MRIALLGYGKMGKAIEEIALQRGHEIVLKVNEENLGDFTRENVTKADVAIEFTNPHSAFDNVKQTLGFGVPVVSGSTGWIERIAEIESFCQQ
;
A
#
# COMPACT_ATOMS: atom_id res chain seq x y z
N MET A 1 5.47 -13.27 -5.41
CA MET A 1 5.90 -12.01 -4.78
C MET A 1 5.28 -11.92 -3.40
N ARG A 2 5.95 -11.23 -2.49
CA ARG A 2 5.46 -10.84 -1.17
C ARG A 2 4.75 -9.50 -1.28
N ILE A 3 3.51 -9.41 -0.83
CA ILE A 3 2.64 -8.25 -1.00
C ILE A 3 2.24 -7.70 0.38
N ALA A 4 2.34 -6.38 0.54
CA ALA A 4 1.73 -5.65 1.64
C ALA A 4 0.39 -5.06 1.19
N LEU A 5 -0.66 -5.22 1.98
CA LEU A 5 -1.96 -4.61 1.75
C LEU A 5 -2.16 -3.44 2.72
N LEU A 6 -2.14 -2.22 2.20
CA LEU A 6 -2.44 -1.00 2.95
C LEU A 6 -3.91 -0.67 2.70
N GLY A 7 -4.76 -0.97 3.69
CA GLY A 7 -6.21 -0.93 3.54
C GLY A 7 -6.81 -2.32 3.35
N TYR A 8 -7.06 -3.00 4.46
CA TYR A 8 -7.64 -4.35 4.47
C TYR A 8 -9.18 -4.36 4.60
N GLY A 9 -9.84 -3.56 3.75
CA GLY A 9 -11.30 -3.51 3.60
C GLY A 9 -11.84 -4.52 2.58
N LYS A 10 -12.97 -4.18 1.92
CA LYS A 10 -13.56 -5.03 0.86
C LYS A 10 -12.59 -5.29 -0.29
N MET A 11 -11.95 -4.23 -0.80
CA MET A 11 -10.98 -4.34 -1.89
C MET A 11 -9.72 -5.10 -1.45
N GLY A 12 -9.18 -4.82 -0.26
CA GLY A 12 -8.02 -5.54 0.27
C GLY A 12 -8.24 -7.06 0.35
N LYS A 13 -9.42 -7.50 0.82
CA LYS A 13 -9.80 -8.93 0.85
C LYS A 13 -9.91 -9.55 -0.54
N ALA A 14 -10.50 -8.84 -1.51
CA ALA A 14 -10.59 -9.31 -2.88
C ALA A 14 -9.21 -9.42 -3.55
N ILE A 15 -8.32 -8.47 -3.26
CA ILE A 15 -6.93 -8.49 -3.75
C ILE A 15 -6.16 -9.65 -3.14
N GLU A 16 -6.31 -9.90 -1.82
CA GLU A 16 -5.70 -11.07 -1.18
C GLU A 16 -6.13 -12.36 -1.85
N GLU A 17 -7.44 -12.58 -2.04
CA GLU A 17 -7.96 -13.81 -2.65
C GLU A 17 -7.30 -14.08 -4.01
N ILE A 18 -7.27 -13.07 -4.87
CA ILE A 18 -6.67 -13.15 -6.20
C ILE A 18 -5.14 -13.34 -6.13
N ALA A 19 -4.47 -12.65 -5.21
CA ALA A 19 -3.02 -12.77 -5.03
C ALA A 19 -2.62 -14.18 -4.59
N LEU A 20 -3.35 -14.76 -3.62
CA LEU A 20 -3.12 -16.13 -3.15
C LEU A 20 -3.40 -17.15 -4.26
N GLN A 21 -4.48 -16.98 -5.04
CA GLN A 21 -4.78 -17.82 -6.20
C GLN A 21 -3.66 -17.80 -7.26
N ARG A 22 -2.92 -16.69 -7.36
CA ARG A 22 -1.77 -16.53 -8.27
C ARG A 22 -0.44 -16.97 -7.66
N GLY A 23 -0.45 -17.55 -6.46
CA GLY A 23 0.77 -18.03 -5.78
C GLY A 23 1.63 -16.89 -5.21
N HIS A 24 1.03 -15.75 -4.89
CA HIS A 24 1.71 -14.68 -4.14
C HIS A 24 1.45 -14.85 -2.64
N GLU A 25 2.26 -14.17 -1.82
CA GLU A 25 2.20 -14.22 -0.36
C GLU A 25 1.76 -12.85 0.17
N ILE A 26 0.83 -12.81 1.12
CA ILE A 26 0.48 -11.59 1.85
C ILE A 26 1.30 -11.53 3.14
N VAL A 27 2.29 -10.64 3.18
CA VAL A 27 3.23 -10.53 4.31
C VAL A 27 2.86 -9.44 5.31
N LEU A 28 1.96 -8.53 4.92
CA LEU A 28 1.46 -7.46 5.77
C LEU A 28 0.03 -7.08 5.37
N LYS A 29 -0.83 -6.86 6.36
CA LYS A 29 -2.17 -6.32 6.20
C LYS A 29 -2.35 -5.20 7.20
N VAL A 30 -2.68 -4.00 6.72
CA VAL A 30 -2.91 -2.83 7.57
C VAL A 30 -4.34 -2.34 7.39
N ASN A 31 -5.02 -2.10 8.50
CA ASN A 31 -6.30 -1.39 8.59
C ASN A 31 -6.27 -0.42 9.79
N GLU A 32 -7.42 0.17 10.10
CA GLU A 32 -7.57 1.13 11.21
C GLU A 32 -7.30 0.51 12.59
N GLU A 33 -7.41 -0.81 12.73
CA GLU A 33 -7.25 -1.53 14.00
C GLU A 33 -5.77 -1.81 14.32
N ASN A 34 -4.88 -1.79 13.32
CA ASN A 34 -3.47 -2.13 13.48
C ASN A 34 -2.51 -1.16 12.78
N LEU A 35 -2.83 0.14 12.77
CA LEU A 35 -1.95 1.18 12.20
C LEU A 35 -0.51 1.14 12.76
N GLY A 36 -0.32 0.63 13.97
CA GLY A 36 1.01 0.41 14.56
C GLY A 36 1.89 -0.58 13.80
N ASP A 37 1.30 -1.45 12.97
CA ASP A 37 2.04 -2.38 12.12
C ASP A 37 2.58 -1.73 10.84
N PHE A 38 2.14 -0.51 10.50
CA PHE A 38 2.62 0.25 9.34
C PHE A 38 3.99 0.88 9.61
N THR A 39 4.99 0.03 9.75
CA THR A 39 6.37 0.39 10.03
C THR A 39 7.28 0.08 8.84
N ARG A 40 8.43 0.77 8.75
CA ARG A 40 9.45 0.46 7.74
C ARG A 40 9.85 -1.01 7.79
N GLU A 41 10.07 -1.58 8.98
CA GLU A 41 10.46 -2.98 9.14
C GLU A 41 9.43 -3.94 8.56
N ASN A 42 8.14 -3.70 8.82
CA ASN A 42 7.09 -4.58 8.32
C ASN A 42 6.86 -4.41 6.82
N VAL A 43 6.86 -3.17 6.32
CA VAL A 43 6.59 -2.87 4.91
C VAL A 43 7.71 -3.38 4.00
N THR A 44 8.98 -3.28 4.42
CA THR A 44 10.14 -3.76 3.64
C THR A 44 10.22 -5.29 3.53
N LYS A 45 9.36 -6.04 4.23
CA LYS A 45 9.18 -7.49 3.99
C LYS A 45 8.46 -7.76 2.67
N ALA A 46 7.77 -6.79 2.09
CA ALA A 46 7.07 -6.93 0.82
C ALA A 46 7.95 -6.50 -0.37
N ASP A 47 7.73 -7.17 -1.51
CA ASP A 47 8.32 -6.77 -2.79
C ASP A 47 7.51 -5.60 -3.42
N VAL A 48 6.22 -5.49 -3.06
CA VAL A 48 5.32 -4.42 -3.49
C VAL A 48 4.22 -4.19 -2.45
N ALA A 49 3.78 -2.95 -2.29
CA ALA A 49 2.59 -2.60 -1.51
C ALA A 49 1.42 -2.26 -2.44
N ILE A 50 0.23 -2.73 -2.09
CA ILE A 50 -1.03 -2.36 -2.76
C ILE A 50 -1.86 -1.52 -1.77
N GLU A 51 -2.20 -0.31 -2.18
CA GLU A 51 -2.87 0.71 -1.36
C GLU A 51 -4.31 0.91 -1.83
N PHE A 52 -5.26 0.62 -0.93
CA PHE A 52 -6.71 0.80 -1.10
C PHE A 52 -7.33 1.25 0.23
N THR A 53 -7.10 2.51 0.58
CA THR A 53 -7.65 3.19 1.76
C THR A 53 -8.63 4.29 1.37
N ASN A 54 -8.91 5.21 2.31
CA ASN A 54 -9.75 6.37 2.04
C ASN A 54 -8.94 7.50 1.36
N PRO A 55 -9.59 8.45 0.67
CA PRO A 55 -8.90 9.53 -0.04
C PRO A 55 -7.97 10.38 0.84
N HIS A 56 -8.30 10.55 2.13
CA HIS A 56 -7.51 11.38 3.04
C HIS A 56 -6.21 10.70 3.48
N SER A 57 -6.17 9.37 3.52
CA SER A 57 -4.99 8.59 3.93
C SER A 57 -4.12 8.14 2.76
N ALA A 58 -4.70 8.01 1.55
CA ALA A 58 -4.02 7.42 0.40
C ALA A 58 -2.69 8.11 0.04
N PHE A 59 -2.68 9.45 -0.01
CA PHE A 59 -1.46 10.20 -0.34
C PHE A 59 -0.31 9.90 0.65
N ASP A 60 -0.58 9.99 1.95
CA ASP A 60 0.45 9.81 2.97
C ASP A 60 0.94 8.36 3.01
N ASN A 61 0.03 7.39 2.84
CA ASN A 61 0.38 5.98 2.74
C ASN A 61 1.30 5.70 1.55
N VAL A 62 0.99 6.25 0.38
CA VAL A 62 1.80 6.10 -0.84
C VAL A 62 3.17 6.73 -0.62
N LYS A 63 3.23 7.99 -0.18
CA LYS A 63 4.48 8.73 0.03
C LYS A 63 5.37 8.03 1.06
N GLN A 64 4.81 7.61 2.19
CA GLN A 64 5.55 6.93 3.25
C GLN A 64 6.12 5.60 2.77
N THR A 65 5.34 4.80 2.05
CA THR A 65 5.77 3.49 1.55
C THR A 65 6.87 3.63 0.50
N LEU A 66 6.74 4.59 -0.42
CA LEU A 66 7.83 4.93 -1.34
C LEU A 66 9.08 5.38 -0.59
N GLY A 67 8.94 6.18 0.49
CA GLY A 67 10.04 6.57 1.37
C GLY A 67 10.68 5.42 2.16
N PHE A 68 10.01 4.27 2.24
CA PHE A 68 10.59 3.02 2.74
C PHE A 68 11.33 2.22 1.68
N GLY A 69 11.31 2.67 0.42
CA GLY A 69 11.95 2.00 -0.71
C GLY A 69 11.13 0.85 -1.29
N VAL A 70 9.83 0.78 -0.97
CA VAL A 70 8.94 -0.27 -1.46
C VAL A 70 8.05 0.31 -2.58
N PRO A 71 8.01 -0.31 -3.78
CA PRO A 71 7.11 0.09 -4.85
C PRO A 71 5.64 0.03 -4.42
N VAL A 72 4.82 0.97 -4.89
CA VAL A 72 3.41 1.08 -4.52
C VAL A 72 2.50 1.06 -5.74
N VAL A 73 1.42 0.29 -5.66
CA VAL A 73 0.25 0.40 -6.54
C VAL A 73 -0.91 0.93 -5.72
N SER A 74 -1.40 2.13 -6.03
CA SER A 74 -2.59 2.70 -5.38
C SER A 74 -3.81 2.58 -6.27
N GLY A 75 -4.93 2.13 -5.69
CA GLY A 75 -6.25 2.16 -6.31
C GLY A 75 -7.28 2.99 -5.54
N SER A 76 -6.85 3.69 -4.48
CA SER A 76 -7.67 4.69 -3.81
C SER A 76 -8.00 5.84 -4.77
N THR A 77 -9.22 6.36 -4.70
CA THR A 77 -9.66 7.49 -5.51
C THR A 77 -9.69 8.78 -4.68
N GLY A 78 -9.91 9.94 -5.30
CA GLY A 78 -10.14 11.20 -4.59
C GLY A 78 -8.90 11.90 -4.00
N TRP A 79 -7.69 11.44 -4.29
CA TRP A 79 -6.43 12.06 -3.83
C TRP A 79 -5.51 12.49 -4.98
N ILE A 80 -5.92 12.27 -6.23
CA ILE A 80 -5.09 12.43 -7.44
C ILE A 80 -4.67 13.88 -7.71
N GLU A 81 -5.33 14.88 -7.11
CA GLU A 81 -4.91 16.28 -7.17
C GLU A 81 -3.47 16.48 -6.66
N ARG A 82 -2.98 15.56 -5.82
CA ARG A 82 -1.63 15.56 -5.27
C ARG A 82 -0.65 14.62 -5.98
N ILE A 83 -1.02 14.06 -7.14
CA ILE A 83 -0.18 13.08 -7.84
C ILE A 83 1.17 13.66 -8.26
N ALA A 84 1.22 14.93 -8.65
CA ALA A 84 2.45 15.61 -9.08
C ALA A 84 3.52 15.63 -7.96
N GLU A 85 3.11 15.70 -6.69
CA GLU A 85 4.02 15.61 -5.55
C GLU A 85 4.66 14.21 -5.45
N ILE A 86 3.89 13.15 -5.74
CA ILE A 86 4.38 11.77 -5.75
C ILE A 86 5.30 11.53 -6.95
N GLU A 87 4.94 12.02 -8.13
CA GLU A 87 5.79 11.92 -9.33
C GLU A 87 7.15 12.56 -9.10
N SER A 88 7.17 13.76 -8.51
CA SER A 88 8.40 14.45 -8.13
C SER A 88 9.20 13.69 -7.08
N PHE A 89 8.52 12.99 -6.16
CA PHE A 89 9.17 12.16 -5.15
C PHE A 89 9.83 10.92 -5.76
N CYS A 90 9.23 10.30 -6.78
CA CYS A 90 9.78 9.13 -7.47
C CYS A 90 11.02 9.42 -8.32
N GLN A 91 11.31 10.68 -8.63
CA GLN A 91 12.44 11.11 -9.46
C GLN A 91 13.69 11.49 -8.66
N GLN A 92 13.62 11.42 -7.32
CA GLN A 92 14.74 11.67 -6.41
C GLN A 92 15.57 10.41 -6.18
#